data_AF-A0A160TA01-F1
#
_entry.id   AF-A0A160TA01-F1
#
_cell.length_a   1.000
_cell.length_b   1.000
_cell.length_c   1.000
_cell.angle_alpha   90.00
_cell.angle_beta   90.00
_cell.angle_gamma   90.00
#
_symmetry.space_group_name_H-M   'P 1'
#
loop_
_entity.id
_entity.type
_entity.pdbx_description
1 polymer ?
#
loop_
_entity_poly.entity_id
_entity_poly.type
_entity_poly.pdbx_seq_one_letter_code
_entity_poly.pdbx_strand_id
1 'polypeptide(L)'
;MTDTIEVGHRYRNPAGEYEIMAIDGMWATVRYEDGMTKRHLLAALKIHWENNQAGAEAAALAAQKTAKAPRVRAPKAAAPFPIDETSGLIAAIVRAKSLVDDPYVTRQTIVEGLMADPRGLEIITTAHKALFYRTPEWIAGSMVDQFGKDISRKGSPVRDKFDRQQVDNVWAYRPR
;
A
#
# COMPACT_ATOMS: atom_id res chain seq x y z
N MET A 1 32.74 1.11 21.15
CA MET A 1 32.32 -0.31 21.14
C MET A 1 33.16 -0.98 20.07
N THR A 2 33.61 -2.22 20.27
CA THR A 2 34.63 -2.85 19.41
C THR A 2 34.11 -3.08 17.99
N ASP A 3 34.57 -2.28 17.03
CA ASP A 3 34.18 -2.30 15.60
C ASP A 3 34.83 -3.46 14.82
N THR A 4 34.81 -4.66 15.39
CA THR A 4 35.55 -5.80 14.83
C THR A 4 34.66 -7.01 14.67
N ILE A 5 34.81 -7.63 13.51
CA ILE A 5 34.22 -8.92 13.18
C ILE A 5 34.97 -10.01 13.97
N GLU A 6 34.24 -10.81 14.74
CA GLU A 6 34.76 -11.80 15.69
C GLU A 6 34.39 -13.23 15.29
N VAL A 7 35.27 -14.18 15.64
CA VAL A 7 35.04 -15.62 15.45
C VAL A 7 33.96 -16.08 16.43
N GLY A 8 33.07 -16.97 15.99
CA GLY A 8 31.95 -17.50 16.77
C GLY A 8 30.71 -16.61 16.78
N HIS A 9 30.76 -15.45 16.12
CA HIS A 9 29.61 -14.55 15.98
C HIS A 9 28.87 -14.79 14.65
N ARG A 10 27.55 -14.58 14.70
CA ARG A 10 26.67 -14.62 13.53
C ARG A 10 26.47 -13.24 12.93
N TYR A 11 26.55 -13.17 11.62
CA TYR A 11 26.41 -11.98 10.82
C TYR A 11 25.49 -12.26 9.63
N ARG A 12 25.05 -11.21 8.94
CA ARG A 12 24.17 -11.32 7.77
C ARG A 12 24.77 -10.56 6.59
N ASN A 13 24.62 -11.12 5.39
CA ASN A 13 24.91 -10.47 4.12
C ASN A 13 23.77 -10.77 3.13
N PRO A 14 23.81 -10.26 1.87
CA PRO A 14 22.78 -10.55 0.88
C PRO A 14 22.63 -12.04 0.52
N ALA A 15 23.65 -12.87 0.77
CA ALA A 15 23.62 -14.30 0.50
C ALA A 15 23.00 -15.12 1.65
N GLY A 16 22.84 -14.55 2.84
CA GLY A 16 22.21 -15.19 3.99
C GLY A 16 22.87 -14.85 5.32
N GLU A 17 22.45 -15.57 6.37
CA GLU A 17 23.12 -15.55 7.67
C GLU A 17 24.34 -16.48 7.64
N TYR A 18 25.41 -16.05 8.29
CA TYR A 18 26.66 -16.79 8.36
C TYR A 18 27.34 -16.61 9.72
N GLU A 19 28.07 -17.64 10.13
CA GLU A 19 28.89 -17.68 11.33
C GLU A 19 30.37 -17.69 10.93
N ILE A 20 31.20 -16.92 11.63
CA ILE A 20 32.64 -16.89 11.35
C ILE A 20 33.32 -17.98 12.15
N MET A 21 33.89 -18.95 11.44
CA MET A 21 34.53 -20.12 12.01
C MET A 21 36.01 -19.86 12.32
N ALA A 22 36.70 -19.07 11.50
CA ALA A 22 38.11 -18.74 11.67
C ALA A 22 38.47 -17.46 10.91
N ILE A 23 39.51 -16.75 11.40
CA ILE A 23 40.11 -15.60 10.72
C ILE A 23 41.61 -15.88 10.57
N ASP A 24 42.06 -15.95 9.33
CA ASP A 24 43.44 -16.22 8.94
C ASP A 24 43.98 -15.01 8.16
N GLY A 25 44.49 -14.03 8.89
CA GLY A 25 45.00 -12.78 8.33
C GLY A 25 43.92 -11.99 7.59
N MET A 26 44.04 -11.89 6.26
CA MET A 26 43.08 -11.14 5.42
C MET A 26 41.82 -11.94 5.04
N TRP A 27 41.76 -13.23 5.41
CA TRP A 27 40.67 -14.12 5.05
C TRP A 27 39.88 -14.55 6.29
N ALA A 28 38.58 -14.73 6.12
CA ALA A 28 37.70 -15.33 7.10
C ALA A 28 37.01 -16.55 6.48
N THR A 29 36.95 -17.64 7.24
CA THR A 29 36.16 -18.82 6.91
C THR A 29 34.81 -18.69 7.57
N VAL A 30 33.74 -18.71 6.77
CA VAL A 30 32.38 -18.55 7.26
C VAL A 30 31.52 -19.74 6.89
N ARG A 31 30.59 -20.10 7.77
CA ARG A 31 29.59 -21.15 7.56
C ARG A 31 28.21 -20.53 7.45
N TYR A 32 27.52 -20.78 6.36
CA TYR A 32 26.15 -20.34 6.13
C TYR A 32 25.14 -21.35 6.71
N GLU A 33 23.88 -20.94 6.88
CA GLU A 33 22.82 -21.81 7.43
C GLU A 33 22.54 -23.05 6.58
N ASP A 34 22.81 -23.01 5.27
CA ASP A 34 22.72 -24.15 4.36
C ASP A 34 23.83 -25.19 4.58
N GLY A 35 24.72 -24.95 5.56
CA GLY A 35 25.86 -25.80 5.89
C GLY A 35 27.08 -25.55 5.00
N MET A 36 26.99 -24.68 3.99
CA MET A 36 28.13 -24.37 3.12
C MET A 36 29.17 -23.54 3.86
N THR A 37 30.42 -23.97 3.74
CA THR A 37 31.57 -23.20 4.25
C THR A 37 32.26 -22.50 3.09
N LYS A 38 32.44 -21.19 3.19
CA LYS A 38 33.12 -20.38 2.18
C LYS A 38 34.18 -19.49 2.80
N ARG A 39 35.19 -19.15 2.01
CA ARG A 39 36.26 -18.26 2.42
C ARG A 39 36.04 -16.88 1.79
N HIS A 40 35.98 -15.85 2.63
CA HIS A 40 35.74 -14.47 2.22
C HIS A 40 36.89 -13.58 2.66
N LEU A 41 37.12 -12.48 1.93
CA LEU A 41 38.02 -11.43 2.39
C LEU A 41 37.39 -10.75 3.62
N LEU A 42 38.16 -10.61 4.70
CA LEU A 42 37.69 -10.01 5.94
C LEU A 42 37.20 -8.57 5.71
N ALA A 43 37.87 -7.82 4.83
CA ALA A 43 37.48 -6.46 4.46
C ALA A 43 36.10 -6.41 3.78
N ALA A 44 35.76 -7.39 2.93
CA ALA A 44 34.44 -7.45 2.30
C ALA A 44 33.33 -7.74 3.32
N LEU A 45 33.59 -8.64 4.28
CA LEU A 45 32.65 -8.91 5.36
C LEU A 45 32.42 -7.68 6.24
N LYS A 46 33.49 -6.91 6.53
CA LYS A 46 33.40 -5.65 7.29
C LYS A 46 32.49 -4.63 6.60
N ILE A 47 32.70 -4.39 5.31
CA ILE A 47 31.85 -3.46 4.53
C ILE A 47 30.38 -3.89 4.54
N HIS A 48 30.10 -5.19 4.41
CA HIS A 48 28.72 -5.68 4.48
C HIS A 48 28.10 -5.52 5.87
N TRP A 49 28.88 -5.77 6.93
CA TRP A 49 28.43 -5.58 8.30
C TRP A 49 28.16 -4.10 8.61
N GLU A 50 29.06 -3.20 8.25
CA GLU A 50 28.91 -1.75 8.41
C GLU A 50 27.68 -1.21 7.67
N ASN A 51 27.47 -1.64 6.43
CA ASN A 51 26.28 -1.24 5.65
C ASN A 51 24.98 -1.75 6.30
N ASN A 52 24.99 -2.96 6.87
CA ASN A 52 23.83 -3.50 7.58
C ASN A 52 23.58 -2.79 8.92
N GLN A 53 24.63 -2.40 9.65
CA GLN A 53 24.51 -1.59 10.87
C GLN A 53 23.96 -0.20 10.54
N ALA A 54 24.50 0.48 9.52
CA ALA A 54 24.00 1.78 9.09
C ALA A 54 22.53 1.71 8.61
N GLY A 55 22.15 0.64 7.93
CA GLY A 55 20.76 0.37 7.54
C GLY A 55 19.85 0.09 8.75
N ALA A 56 20.33 -0.66 9.74
CA ALA A 56 19.61 -0.95 10.98
C ALA A 56 19.45 0.29 11.86
N GLU A 57 20.46 1.15 11.95
CA GLU A 57 20.41 2.43 12.66
C GLU A 57 19.43 3.40 11.97
N ALA A 58 19.46 3.50 10.64
CA ALA A 58 18.48 4.28 9.88
C ALA A 58 17.04 3.75 10.08
N ALA A 59 16.85 2.43 10.11
CA ALA A 59 15.57 1.80 10.42
C ALA A 59 15.14 2.02 11.88
N ALA A 60 16.06 1.99 12.83
CA ALA A 60 15.80 2.27 14.25
C ALA A 60 15.43 3.74 14.50
N LEU A 61 16.10 4.68 13.81
CA LEU A 61 15.73 6.10 13.79
C LEU A 61 14.35 6.33 13.15
N ALA A 62 14.01 5.59 12.10
CA ALA A 62 12.68 5.62 11.50
C ALA A 62 11.61 5.03 12.46
N ALA A 63 11.93 3.95 13.16
CA ALA A 63 11.06 3.31 14.15
C ALA A 63 10.82 4.18 15.39
N GLN A 64 11.84 4.88 15.89
CA GLN A 64 11.67 5.88 16.95
C GLN A 64 10.79 7.06 16.50
N LYS A 65 10.85 7.46 15.22
CA LYS A 65 9.96 8.51 14.68
C LYS A 65 8.51 8.04 14.48
N THR A 66 8.24 6.73 14.40
CA THR A 66 6.89 6.15 14.29
C THR A 66 6.28 5.73 15.62
N ALA A 67 7.02 5.76 16.73
CA ALA A 67 6.50 5.70 18.10
C ALA A 67 5.78 7.01 18.49
N LYS A 68 4.84 7.48 17.67
CA LYS A 68 3.90 8.53 18.08
C LYS A 68 2.79 7.87 18.89
N ALA A 69 2.59 8.37 20.11
CA ALA A 69 1.37 8.16 20.90
C ALA A 69 0.13 8.24 19.98
N PRO A 70 -0.95 7.47 20.26
CA PRO A 70 -2.13 7.46 19.42
C PRO A 70 -2.63 8.90 19.25
N ARG A 71 -2.34 9.50 18.08
CA ARG A 71 -2.87 10.80 17.73
C ARG A 71 -4.36 10.59 17.70
N VAL A 72 -5.07 11.24 18.64
CA VAL A 72 -6.50 11.48 18.54
C VAL A 72 -6.71 12.04 17.15
N ARG A 73 -7.25 11.20 16.25
CA ARG A 73 -7.50 11.60 14.87
C ARG A 73 -8.49 12.75 14.97
N ALA A 74 -8.08 13.94 14.54
CA ALA A 74 -9.03 15.01 14.30
C ALA A 74 -10.19 14.44 13.47
N PRO A 75 -11.44 14.82 13.76
CA PRO A 75 -12.59 14.32 13.02
C PRO A 75 -12.32 14.53 11.53
N LYS A 76 -12.32 13.42 10.77
CA LYS A 76 -12.04 13.43 9.35
C LYS A 76 -13.04 14.39 8.71
N ALA A 77 -12.55 15.43 8.03
CA ALA A 77 -13.40 16.34 7.29
C ALA A 77 -14.38 15.54 6.42
N ALA A 78 -15.66 15.94 6.46
CA ALA A 78 -16.69 15.30 5.66
C ALA A 78 -16.27 15.28 4.18
N ALA A 79 -16.65 14.23 3.46
CA ALA A 79 -16.41 14.19 2.02
C ALA A 79 -17.06 15.43 1.37
N PRO A 80 -16.42 16.05 0.37
CA PRO A 80 -16.93 17.25 -0.28
C PRO A 80 -18.09 16.96 -1.25
N PHE A 81 -18.68 15.78 -1.16
CA PHE A 81 -19.79 15.30 -1.98
C PHE A 81 -20.76 14.47 -1.11
N PRO A 82 -22.06 14.46 -1.45
CA PRO A 82 -23.08 13.73 -0.70
C PRO A 82 -22.87 12.22 -0.85
N ILE A 83 -22.40 11.55 0.21
CA ILE A 83 -21.99 10.14 0.16
C ILE A 83 -23.15 9.22 -0.25
N ASP A 84 -24.33 9.40 0.34
CA ASP A 84 -25.45 8.47 0.11
C ASP A 84 -26.00 8.58 -1.32
N GLU A 85 -26.11 9.81 -1.84
CA GLU A 85 -26.50 10.07 -3.23
C GLU A 85 -25.46 9.52 -4.21
N THR A 86 -24.18 9.81 -3.96
CA THR A 86 -23.06 9.33 -4.77
C THR A 86 -23.00 7.81 -4.82
N SER A 87 -23.13 7.15 -3.67
CA SER A 87 -23.13 5.69 -3.56
C SER A 87 -24.31 5.06 -4.31
N GLY A 88 -25.48 5.70 -4.29
CA GLY A 88 -26.64 5.27 -5.07
C GLY A 88 -26.41 5.37 -6.58
N LEU A 89 -25.79 6.46 -7.03
CA LEU A 89 -25.49 6.72 -8.44
C LEU A 89 -24.45 5.72 -8.98
N ILE A 90 -23.37 5.49 -8.23
CA ILE A 90 -22.36 4.46 -8.56
C ILE A 90 -22.99 3.07 -8.61
N ALA A 91 -23.85 2.73 -7.65
CA ALA A 91 -24.56 1.45 -7.65
C ALA A 91 -25.42 1.25 -8.92
N ALA A 92 -26.07 2.32 -9.40
CA ALA A 92 -26.84 2.27 -10.65
C ALA A 92 -25.93 2.04 -11.87
N ILE A 93 -24.80 2.75 -11.96
CA ILE A 93 -23.81 2.58 -13.03
C ILE A 93 -23.27 1.15 -13.07
N VAL A 94 -22.84 0.62 -11.90
CA VAL A 94 -22.31 -0.75 -11.81
C VAL A 94 -23.34 -1.77 -12.29
N ARG A 95 -24.61 -1.65 -11.89
CA ARG A 95 -25.68 -2.54 -12.36
C ARG A 95 -25.87 -2.45 -13.87
N ALA A 96 -26.00 -1.24 -14.40
CA ALA A 96 -26.23 -1.04 -15.83
C ALA A 96 -25.08 -1.61 -16.68
N LYS A 97 -23.83 -1.38 -16.27
CA LYS A 97 -22.63 -1.85 -16.98
C LYS A 97 -22.40 -3.36 -16.83
N SER A 98 -22.70 -3.92 -15.67
CA SER A 98 -22.55 -5.37 -15.43
C SER A 98 -23.45 -6.25 -16.30
N LEU A 99 -24.51 -5.68 -16.87
CA LEU A 99 -25.44 -6.40 -17.76
C LEU A 99 -24.96 -6.46 -19.22
N VAL A 100 -24.02 -5.59 -19.62
CA VAL A 100 -23.67 -5.37 -21.03
C VAL A 100 -22.28 -5.91 -21.36
N ASP A 101 -21.29 -5.61 -20.53
CA ASP A 101 -19.87 -5.78 -20.89
C ASP A 101 -19.23 -6.98 -20.18
N ASP A 102 -19.13 -6.90 -18.84
CA ASP A 102 -18.39 -7.82 -17.97
C ASP A 102 -19.11 -7.87 -16.61
N PRO A 103 -19.21 -9.02 -15.93
CA PRO A 103 -19.74 -9.07 -14.57
C PRO A 103 -19.03 -8.07 -13.63
N TYR A 104 -17.72 -7.85 -13.78
CA TYR A 104 -16.94 -6.93 -12.96
C TYR A 104 -16.64 -5.61 -13.68
N VAL A 105 -17.32 -4.55 -13.23
CA VAL A 105 -17.17 -3.19 -13.75
C VAL A 105 -15.96 -2.51 -13.08
N THR A 106 -14.96 -2.14 -13.88
CA THR A 106 -13.72 -1.54 -13.37
C THR A 106 -13.94 -0.13 -12.82
N ARG A 107 -13.06 0.31 -11.92
CA ARG A 107 -13.02 1.70 -11.41
C ARG A 107 -13.03 2.73 -12.54
N GLN A 108 -12.27 2.48 -13.62
CA GLN A 108 -12.18 3.41 -14.74
C GLN A 108 -13.51 3.52 -15.48
N THR A 109 -14.16 2.39 -15.76
CA THR A 109 -15.49 2.35 -16.38
C THR A 109 -16.55 3.08 -15.54
N ILE A 110 -16.47 2.97 -14.21
CA ILE A 110 -17.38 3.68 -13.30
C ILE A 110 -17.10 5.19 -13.33
N VAL A 111 -15.84 5.60 -13.34
CA VAL A 111 -15.45 7.02 -13.45
C VAL A 111 -15.97 7.63 -14.75
N GLU A 112 -15.79 6.94 -15.87
CA GLU A 112 -16.33 7.36 -17.17
C GLU A 112 -17.86 7.46 -17.14
N GLY A 113 -18.53 6.47 -16.53
CA GLY A 113 -19.98 6.50 -16.32
C GLY A 113 -20.43 7.69 -15.48
N LEU A 114 -19.71 8.03 -14.41
CA LEU A 114 -20.02 9.17 -13.55
C LEU A 114 -19.86 10.51 -14.29
N MET A 115 -18.86 10.61 -15.18
CA MET A 115 -18.61 11.82 -15.95
C MET A 115 -19.58 11.97 -17.13
N ALA A 116 -20.09 10.87 -17.67
CA ALA A 116 -21.11 10.86 -18.72
C ALA A 116 -22.54 11.06 -18.18
N ASP A 117 -22.79 10.72 -16.92
CA ASP A 117 -24.08 10.93 -16.27
C ASP A 117 -24.25 12.42 -15.88
N PRO A 118 -25.33 13.10 -16.32
CA PRO A 118 -25.54 14.53 -16.01
C PRO A 118 -25.55 14.83 -14.51
N ARG A 119 -26.12 13.94 -13.70
CA ARG A 119 -26.19 14.10 -12.25
C ARG A 119 -24.84 13.82 -11.60
N GLY A 120 -24.11 12.82 -12.08
CA GLY A 120 -22.73 12.58 -11.69
C GLY A 120 -21.83 13.80 -11.94
N LEU A 121 -21.93 14.38 -13.15
CA LEU A 121 -21.17 15.57 -13.55
C LEU A 121 -21.50 16.80 -12.71
N GLU A 122 -22.77 17.01 -12.33
CA GLU A 122 -23.20 18.09 -11.43
C GLU A 122 -22.52 17.99 -10.06
N ILE A 123 -22.51 16.79 -9.46
CA ILE A 123 -21.86 16.53 -8.17
C ILE A 123 -20.35 16.76 -8.27
N ILE A 124 -19.71 16.24 -9.32
CA ILE A 124 -18.27 16.40 -9.55
C ILE A 124 -17.93 17.89 -9.71
N THR A 125 -18.69 18.63 -10.50
CA THR A 125 -18.48 20.07 -10.72
C THR A 125 -18.64 20.86 -9.43
N THR A 126 -19.64 20.52 -8.62
CA THR A 126 -19.87 21.16 -7.31
C THR A 126 -18.73 20.87 -6.35
N ALA A 127 -18.30 19.62 -6.23
CA ALA A 127 -17.16 19.24 -5.41
C ALA A 127 -15.86 19.89 -5.90
N HIS A 128 -15.69 20.05 -7.22
CA HIS A 128 -14.53 20.71 -7.82
C HIS A 128 -14.43 22.18 -7.43
N LYS A 129 -15.55 22.90 -7.31
CA LYS A 129 -15.55 24.28 -6.79
C LYS A 129 -14.97 24.38 -5.37
N ALA A 130 -15.23 23.38 -4.53
CA ALA A 130 -14.68 23.30 -3.17
C ALA A 130 -13.23 22.78 -3.14
N LEU A 131 -12.85 21.95 -4.12
CA LEU A 131 -11.53 21.33 -4.27
C LEU A 131 -10.85 21.76 -5.58
N PHE A 132 -10.73 23.06 -5.82
CA PHE A 132 -10.24 23.62 -7.09
C PHE A 132 -8.84 23.14 -7.54
N TYR A 133 -8.07 22.52 -6.65
CA TYR A 133 -6.75 21.94 -6.91
C TYR A 133 -6.79 20.46 -7.34
N ARG A 134 -7.97 19.86 -7.48
CA ARG A 134 -8.17 18.46 -7.88
C ARG A 134 -8.89 18.40 -9.21
N THR A 135 -8.53 17.48 -10.09
CA THR A 135 -9.25 17.36 -11.37
C THR A 135 -10.63 16.69 -11.17
N PRO A 136 -11.60 16.92 -12.07
CA PRO A 136 -12.88 16.23 -12.07
C PRO A 136 -12.75 14.70 -12.02
N GLU A 137 -11.81 14.14 -12.76
CA GLU A 137 -11.52 12.70 -12.82
C GLU A 137 -11.03 12.18 -11.47
N TRP A 138 -10.18 12.98 -10.79
CA TRP A 138 -9.71 12.64 -9.45
C TRP A 138 -10.87 12.60 -8.45
N ILE A 139 -11.81 13.56 -8.54
CA ILE A 139 -13.00 13.62 -7.70
C ILE A 139 -13.89 12.41 -7.95
N ALA A 140 -14.19 12.09 -9.21
CA ALA A 140 -14.95 10.90 -9.59
C ALA A 140 -14.29 9.62 -9.05
N GLY A 141 -12.96 9.51 -9.18
CA GLY A 141 -12.21 8.40 -8.61
C GLY A 141 -12.33 8.31 -7.09
N SER A 142 -12.26 9.44 -6.39
CA SER A 142 -12.45 9.53 -4.93
C SER A 142 -13.86 9.10 -4.50
N MET A 143 -14.88 9.42 -5.31
CA MET A 143 -16.25 8.97 -5.12
C MET A 143 -16.34 7.44 -5.20
N VAL A 144 -15.68 6.80 -6.17
CA VAL A 144 -15.60 5.32 -6.28
C VAL A 144 -14.84 4.71 -5.10
N ASP A 145 -13.75 5.33 -4.67
CA ASP A 145 -12.98 4.88 -3.52
C ASP A 145 -13.78 5.00 -2.21
N GLN A 146 -14.76 5.91 -2.15
CA GLN A 146 -15.70 6.01 -1.03
C GLN A 146 -16.80 4.95 -1.12
N PHE A 147 -17.36 4.70 -2.32
CA PHE A 147 -18.30 3.61 -2.56
C PHE A 147 -17.70 2.25 -2.14
N GLY A 148 -16.45 1.98 -2.50
CA GLY A 148 -15.74 0.77 -2.10
C GLY A 148 -15.55 0.61 -0.58
N LYS A 149 -15.64 1.69 0.21
CA LYS A 149 -15.68 1.61 1.68
C LYS A 149 -17.11 1.39 2.18
N ASP A 150 -18.07 2.00 1.51
CA ASP A 150 -19.49 1.94 1.85
C ASP A 150 -20.08 0.54 1.74
N ILE A 151 -19.64 -0.27 0.78
CA ILE A 151 -20.07 -1.68 0.66
C ILE A 151 -19.78 -2.51 1.93
N SER A 152 -18.82 -2.08 2.76
CA SER A 152 -18.46 -2.74 4.04
C SER A 152 -18.94 -1.96 5.27
N ARG A 153 -19.42 -0.72 5.11
CA ARG A 153 -19.80 0.17 6.21
C ARG A 153 -21.15 -0.24 6.80
N LYS A 154 -21.23 -0.42 8.13
CA LYS A 154 -22.52 -0.69 8.82
C LYS A 154 -23.48 0.48 8.61
N GLY A 155 -24.72 0.17 8.23
CA GLY A 155 -25.76 1.17 7.95
C GLY A 155 -25.71 1.80 6.55
N SER A 156 -24.74 1.44 5.70
CA SER A 156 -24.73 1.93 4.31
C SER A 156 -25.85 1.27 3.49
N PRO A 157 -26.55 2.02 2.62
CA PRO A 157 -27.61 1.48 1.76
C PRO A 157 -27.10 0.49 0.70
N VAL A 158 -25.78 0.48 0.43
CA VAL A 158 -25.13 -0.40 -0.55
C VAL A 158 -24.34 -1.54 0.11
N ARG A 159 -24.38 -1.64 1.43
CA ARG A 159 -23.72 -2.70 2.18
C ARG A 159 -24.21 -4.07 1.71
N ASP A 160 -23.27 -5.00 1.53
CA ASP A 160 -23.55 -6.41 1.19
C ASP A 160 -24.33 -6.62 -0.13
N LYS A 161 -24.50 -5.59 -0.96
CA LYS A 161 -25.18 -5.65 -2.28
C LYS A 161 -24.23 -5.80 -3.46
N PHE A 162 -22.92 -5.67 -3.21
CA PHE A 162 -21.90 -5.68 -4.24
C PHE A 162 -20.69 -6.47 -3.75
N ASP A 163 -20.06 -7.19 -4.68
CA ASP A 163 -18.72 -7.73 -4.49
C ASP A 163 -17.68 -6.75 -5.06
N ARG A 164 -16.47 -6.76 -4.47
CA ARG A 164 -15.30 -6.09 -5.03
C ARG A 164 -14.15 -7.08 -5.17
N GLN A 165 -13.37 -6.95 -6.23
CA GLN A 165 -12.10 -7.65 -6.40
C GLN A 165 -11.11 -6.79 -7.19
N GLN A 166 -9.86 -7.23 -7.24
CA GLN A 166 -8.88 -6.63 -8.15
C GLN A 166 -8.85 -7.45 -9.45
N VAL A 167 -9.05 -6.77 -10.58
CA VAL A 167 -8.88 -7.31 -11.93
C VAL A 167 -7.75 -6.49 -12.56
N ASP A 168 -6.67 -7.15 -12.98
CA ASP A 168 -5.47 -6.50 -13.54
C ASP A 168 -4.93 -5.34 -12.68
N ASN A 169 -4.85 -5.56 -11.37
CA ASN A 169 -4.45 -4.56 -10.35
C ASN A 169 -5.39 -3.33 -10.22
N VAL A 170 -6.57 -3.36 -10.84
CA VAL A 170 -7.59 -2.32 -10.72
C VAL A 170 -8.78 -2.84 -9.91
N TRP A 171 -9.30 -2.03 -8.99
CA TRP A 171 -10.54 -2.38 -8.28
C TRP A 171 -11.71 -2.44 -9.26
N ALA A 172 -12.44 -3.55 -9.22
CA ALA A 172 -13.65 -3.77 -9.99
C ALA A 172 -14.79 -4.25 -9.08
N TYR A 173 -16.02 -3.99 -9.51
CA TYR A 173 -17.22 -4.17 -8.70
C TYR A 173 -18.29 -4.90 -9.50
N ARG A 174 -19.05 -5.77 -8.84
CA ARG A 174 -20.22 -6.41 -9.45
C ARG A 174 -21.40 -6.41 -8.49
N PRO A 175 -22.64 -6.38 -8.99
CA PRO A 175 -23.81 -6.70 -8.17
C PRO A 175 -23.70 -8.13 -7.64
N ARG A 176 -24.21 -8.34 -6.43
CA ARG A 176 -24.49 -9.69 -5.91
C ARG A 176 -25.84 -10.19 -6.38
#